data_AF-A0A351UK29-F1
#
_entry.id   AF-A0A351UK29-F1
#
_cell.length_a   1.000
_cell.length_b   1.000
_cell.length_c   1.000
_cell.angle_alpha   90.00
_cell.angle_beta   90.00
_cell.angle_gamma   90.00
#
_symmetry.space_group_name_H-M   'P 1'
#
loop_
_entity.id
_entity.type
_entity.pdbx_description
1 polymer ?
#
loop_
_entity_poly.entity_id
_entity_poly.type
_entity_poly.pdbx_seq_one_letter_code
_entity_poly.pdbx_strand_id
1 'polypeptide(L)'
;MKTKLILLTALLFVSGAVAAGDTKSGKAAGNVIEDDINLPFVDDKEVQGSWRSVDFVAEPGQFDPKKRSWDDELYLKELVFLPGGKTLNGWLTWTKGVVMHRGDKTASKYLIKKMAGAEYMFFEWKSGDYTIRHQKPEYYVLKKQGGIKRDKIDLPFNDDPQVVGTWESVDFVESPEKFTPAEKAWAGDLYLKEMTFKEGGKGGNTWWSWTKGVVMHSGDRTASAYTIKDIGGTQYMFFEWKSGDYTFRGMKPHYYVLKKK
;
A
#
# COMPACT_ATOMS: atom_id res chain seq x y z
N MET A 1 -18.29 -28.52 20.17
CA MET A 1 -18.04 -27.34 19.31
C MET A 1 -17.57 -27.86 17.95
N LYS A 2 -18.33 -27.60 16.89
CA LYS A 2 -18.06 -28.17 15.56
C LYS A 2 -17.00 -27.33 14.84
N THR A 3 -15.82 -27.90 14.66
CA THR A 3 -14.73 -27.35 13.85
C THR A 3 -15.20 -27.27 12.39
N LYS A 4 -15.36 -26.07 11.84
CA LYS A 4 -15.56 -25.88 10.39
C LYS A 4 -14.19 -25.75 9.74
N LEU A 5 -13.79 -26.79 9.02
CA LEU A 5 -12.62 -26.81 8.15
C LEU A 5 -12.92 -25.95 6.91
N ILE A 6 -12.29 -24.78 6.79
CA ILE A 6 -12.33 -23.98 5.56
C ILE A 6 -11.28 -24.56 4.61
N LEU A 7 -11.72 -25.39 3.66
CA LEU A 7 -10.87 -25.88 2.59
C LEU A 7 -10.74 -24.80 1.51
N LEU A 8 -9.53 -24.26 1.37
CA LEU A 8 -9.15 -23.25 0.37
C LEU A 8 -8.51 -23.96 -0.82
N THR A 9 -9.17 -23.95 -1.99
CA THR A 9 -8.56 -24.44 -3.24
C THR A 9 -7.97 -23.24 -3.98
N ALA A 10 -6.64 -23.09 -3.92
CA ALA A 10 -5.91 -22.19 -4.80
C ALA A 10 -5.77 -22.86 -6.18
N LEU A 11 -6.38 -22.28 -7.22
CA LEU A 11 -6.14 -22.72 -8.60
C LEU A 11 -4.92 -21.98 -9.15
N LEU A 12 -3.78 -22.67 -9.19
CA LEU A 12 -2.62 -22.31 -9.99
C LEU A 12 -2.93 -22.58 -11.46
N PHE A 13 -2.92 -21.54 -12.30
CA PHE A 13 -2.91 -21.72 -13.75
C PHE A 13 -1.49 -22.13 -14.18
N VAL A 14 -1.29 -23.42 -14.44
CA VAL A 14 -0.15 -23.92 -15.22
C VAL A 14 -0.62 -24.06 -16.66
N SER A 15 0.00 -23.32 -17.57
CA SER A 15 -0.19 -23.50 -19.02
C SER A 15 0.59 -24.72 -19.50
N GLY A 16 -0.13 -25.66 -20.13
CA GLY A 16 0.45 -26.79 -20.85
C GLY A 16 -0.64 -27.57 -21.60
N ALA A 17 -0.58 -27.56 -22.93
CA ALA A 17 -1.37 -28.39 -23.83
C ALA A 17 -0.69 -29.79 -23.94
N VAL A 18 -1.28 -30.96 -24.25
CA VAL A 18 -2.47 -31.45 -24.99
C VAL A 18 -2.73 -32.90 -24.52
N ALA A 19 -3.99 -33.37 -24.53
CA ALA A 19 -4.48 -34.62 -25.18
C ALA A 19 -5.69 -35.25 -24.46
N ALA A 20 -6.61 -35.76 -25.27
CA ALA A 20 -7.99 -36.10 -24.96
C ALA A 20 -8.19 -37.44 -24.21
N GLY A 21 -9.26 -37.49 -23.42
CA GLY A 21 -9.83 -38.70 -22.83
C GLY A 21 -11.12 -38.34 -22.10
N ASP A 22 -12.26 -38.78 -22.65
CA ASP A 22 -13.61 -38.50 -22.17
C ASP A 22 -13.81 -38.74 -20.67
N THR A 23 -14.33 -37.73 -19.97
CA THR A 23 -15.08 -37.93 -18.74
C THR A 23 -16.24 -36.95 -18.71
N LYS A 24 -17.44 -37.46 -19.02
CA LYS A 24 -18.69 -36.76 -18.74
C LYS A 24 -18.81 -36.52 -17.25
N SER A 25 -18.54 -35.29 -16.83
CA SER A 25 -18.98 -34.73 -15.56
C SER A 25 -19.89 -33.56 -15.87
N GLY A 26 -21.15 -33.86 -16.17
CA GLY A 26 -22.20 -32.86 -16.03
C GLY A 26 -22.47 -32.65 -14.54
N LYS A 27 -22.09 -31.49 -14.02
CA LYS A 27 -22.66 -30.92 -12.79
C LYS A 27 -22.82 -29.42 -13.00
N ALA A 28 -24.02 -28.94 -12.67
CA ALA A 28 -24.56 -27.63 -13.00
C ALA A 28 -23.56 -26.48 -12.78
N ALA A 29 -23.42 -25.62 -13.79
CA ALA A 29 -22.93 -24.27 -13.60
C ALA A 29 -23.95 -23.55 -12.69
N GLY A 30 -23.71 -23.59 -11.37
CA GLY A 30 -24.44 -22.74 -10.44
C GLY A 30 -24.14 -21.29 -10.79
N ASN A 31 -25.17 -20.47 -10.97
CA ASN A 31 -25.01 -19.05 -11.32
C ASN A 31 -24.11 -18.37 -10.29
N VAL A 32 -23.00 -17.79 -10.76
CA VAL A 32 -22.12 -16.94 -9.94
C VAL A 32 -22.87 -15.65 -9.62
N ILE A 33 -22.86 -15.20 -8.36
CA ILE A 33 -23.43 -13.90 -7.99
C ILE A 33 -22.50 -12.80 -8.49
N GLU A 34 -23.05 -11.83 -9.22
CA GLU A 34 -22.39 -10.60 -9.62
C GLU A 34 -23.20 -9.42 -9.07
N ASP A 35 -22.52 -8.49 -8.40
CA ASP A 35 -23.12 -7.23 -7.97
C ASP A 35 -23.00 -6.16 -9.07
N ASP A 36 -23.84 -5.13 -9.01
CA ASP A 36 -23.61 -3.93 -9.82
C ASP A 36 -22.41 -3.14 -9.26
N ILE A 37 -21.39 -2.99 -10.10
CA ILE A 37 -20.15 -2.25 -9.80
C ILE A 37 -20.03 -0.96 -10.63
N ASN A 38 -21.06 -0.59 -11.39
CA ASN A 38 -21.08 0.66 -12.18
C ASN A 38 -21.65 1.82 -11.34
N LEU A 39 -21.13 1.96 -10.13
CA LEU A 39 -21.60 2.98 -9.19
C LEU A 39 -20.93 4.34 -9.48
N PRO A 40 -21.67 5.45 -9.43
CA PRO A 40 -21.07 6.78 -9.57
C PRO A 40 -20.11 7.05 -8.41
N PHE A 41 -19.01 7.72 -8.72
CA PHE A 41 -18.04 8.09 -7.69
C PHE A 41 -18.57 9.23 -6.83
N VAL A 42 -18.62 8.98 -5.52
CA VAL A 42 -18.88 9.95 -4.46
C VAL A 42 -17.72 9.85 -3.48
N ASP A 43 -17.05 10.97 -3.24
CA ASP A 43 -15.91 11.01 -2.32
C ASP A 43 -16.37 10.84 -0.86
N ASP A 44 -15.57 10.11 -0.09
CA ASP A 44 -15.73 9.95 1.35
C ASP A 44 -14.38 10.27 2.01
N LYS A 45 -14.30 11.41 2.71
CA LYS A 45 -13.05 11.81 3.37
C LYS A 45 -12.70 10.93 4.57
N GLU A 46 -13.70 10.31 5.22
CA GLU A 46 -13.48 9.49 6.41
C GLU A 46 -12.79 8.17 6.07
N VAL A 47 -13.11 7.60 4.90
CA VAL A 47 -12.52 6.34 4.44
C VAL A 47 -11.04 6.49 4.05
N GLN A 48 -10.62 7.66 3.55
CA GLN A 48 -9.27 7.88 3.00
C GLN A 48 -8.15 7.66 4.01
N GLY A 49 -7.11 6.92 3.62
CA GLY A 49 -6.00 6.53 4.48
C GLY A 49 -5.91 5.01 4.69
N SER A 50 -5.11 4.59 5.66
CA SER A 50 -4.79 3.19 5.92
C SER A 50 -5.63 2.59 7.04
N TRP A 51 -6.02 1.33 6.83
CA TRP A 51 -6.83 0.53 7.72
C TRP A 51 -6.22 -0.85 7.85
N ARG A 52 -6.01 -1.32 9.08
CA ARG A 52 -5.43 -2.64 9.35
C ARG A 52 -6.47 -3.56 9.98
N SER A 53 -6.62 -4.77 9.47
CA SER A 53 -7.55 -5.75 10.03
C SER A 53 -7.15 -6.13 11.45
N VAL A 54 -8.14 -6.17 12.35
CA VAL A 54 -7.98 -6.51 13.77
C VAL A 54 -8.90 -7.64 14.20
N ASP A 55 -10.01 -7.87 13.49
CA ASP A 55 -10.95 -8.95 13.79
C ASP A 55 -11.75 -9.36 12.55
N PHE A 56 -12.50 -10.46 12.68
CA PHE A 56 -13.47 -10.94 11.70
C PHE A 56 -14.73 -11.40 12.44
N VAL A 57 -15.88 -10.83 12.08
CA VAL A 57 -17.15 -11.02 12.82
C VAL A 57 -18.29 -11.29 11.85
N ALA A 58 -19.27 -12.10 12.26
CA ALA A 58 -20.43 -12.35 11.41
C ALA A 58 -21.32 -11.12 11.24
N GLU A 59 -21.41 -10.27 12.27
CA GLU A 59 -22.16 -9.02 12.24
C GLU A 59 -21.39 -7.87 12.93
N PRO A 60 -21.50 -6.61 12.46
CA PRO A 60 -20.79 -5.48 13.07
C PRO A 60 -21.07 -5.27 14.56
N GLY A 61 -22.23 -5.71 15.06
CA GLY A 61 -22.60 -5.60 16.47
C GLY A 61 -21.87 -6.57 17.40
N GLN A 62 -21.16 -7.57 16.87
CA GLN A 62 -20.46 -8.59 17.65
C GLN A 62 -19.02 -8.20 18.01
N PHE A 63 -18.48 -7.14 17.39
CA PHE A 63 -17.12 -6.71 17.65
C PHE A 63 -16.96 -6.08 19.03
N ASP A 64 -15.98 -6.58 19.79
CA ASP A 64 -15.52 -5.99 21.04
C ASP A 64 -14.05 -5.55 20.88
N PRO A 65 -13.72 -4.25 20.99
CA PRO A 65 -12.34 -3.77 20.85
C PRO A 65 -11.38 -4.31 21.91
N LYS A 66 -11.88 -4.87 23.03
CA LYS A 66 -11.08 -5.48 24.09
C LYS A 66 -10.91 -6.98 23.92
N LYS A 67 -11.69 -7.62 23.04
CA LYS A 67 -11.70 -9.06 22.88
C LYS A 67 -11.89 -9.43 21.41
N ARG A 68 -10.85 -10.04 20.84
CA ARG A 68 -10.88 -10.55 19.48
C ARG A 68 -11.83 -11.75 19.37
N SER A 69 -12.61 -11.78 18.30
CA SER A 69 -13.57 -12.85 18.00
C SER A 69 -12.94 -13.97 17.17
N TRP A 70 -12.02 -13.61 16.28
CA TRP A 70 -11.31 -14.52 15.39
C TRP A 70 -9.87 -14.74 15.87
N ASP A 71 -9.53 -15.97 16.26
CA ASP A 71 -8.22 -16.28 16.85
C ASP A 71 -7.14 -16.55 15.80
N ASP A 72 -7.53 -17.00 14.60
CA ASP A 72 -6.60 -17.34 13.53
C ASP A 72 -6.03 -16.11 12.81
N GLU A 73 -5.13 -16.36 11.87
CA GLU A 73 -4.57 -15.34 11.00
C GLU A 73 -5.64 -14.76 10.05
N LEU A 74 -5.79 -13.43 10.04
CA LEU A 74 -6.71 -12.75 9.12
C LEU A 74 -6.14 -12.74 7.71
N TYR A 75 -6.91 -13.18 6.71
CA TYR A 75 -6.46 -13.19 5.32
C TYR A 75 -6.29 -11.76 4.77
N LEU A 76 -7.33 -10.93 4.89
CA LEU A 76 -7.21 -9.51 4.57
C LEU A 76 -6.42 -8.82 5.66
N LYS A 77 -5.26 -8.25 5.33
CA LYS A 77 -4.38 -7.56 6.31
C LYS A 77 -4.63 -6.07 6.41
N GLU A 78 -4.79 -5.43 5.26
CA GLU A 78 -4.80 -3.98 5.15
C GLU A 78 -5.65 -3.55 3.96
N LEU A 79 -6.28 -2.38 4.09
CA LEU A 79 -6.84 -1.60 2.99
C LEU A 79 -6.33 -0.16 3.08
N VAL A 80 -5.92 0.39 1.93
CA VAL A 80 -5.51 1.79 1.81
C VAL A 80 -6.39 2.46 0.76
N PHE A 81 -7.15 3.46 1.20
CA PHE A 81 -8.07 4.22 0.36
C PHE A 81 -7.41 5.52 -0.07
N LEU A 82 -7.29 5.71 -1.39
CA LEU A 82 -6.70 6.89 -2.02
C LEU A 82 -7.79 7.80 -2.60
N PRO A 83 -7.53 9.10 -2.78
CA PRO A 83 -8.48 10.03 -3.38
C PRO A 83 -8.88 9.60 -4.80
N GLY A 84 -10.10 9.96 -5.20
CA GLY A 84 -10.62 9.65 -6.55
C GLY A 84 -10.99 8.19 -6.76
N GLY A 85 -11.41 7.49 -5.70
CA GLY A 85 -11.99 6.15 -5.80
C GLY A 85 -10.96 5.04 -6.03
N LYS A 86 -9.69 5.30 -5.78
CA LYS A 86 -8.59 4.34 -5.96
C LYS A 86 -8.19 3.70 -4.64
N THR A 87 -7.64 2.50 -4.69
CA THR A 87 -6.93 1.90 -3.55
C THR A 87 -5.50 1.57 -3.95
N LEU A 88 -4.63 1.29 -2.99
CA LEU A 88 -3.24 0.87 -3.28
C LEU A 88 -3.21 -0.45 -4.08
N ASN A 89 -4.20 -1.32 -3.85
CA ASN A 89 -4.36 -2.57 -4.58
C ASN A 89 -5.19 -2.29 -5.84
N GLY A 90 -4.52 -2.09 -6.99
CA GLY A 90 -5.14 -1.59 -8.24
C GLY A 90 -6.34 -2.36 -8.81
N TRP A 91 -6.74 -3.48 -8.21
CA TRP A 91 -7.91 -4.29 -8.56
C TRP A 91 -9.19 -3.87 -7.79
N LEU A 92 -9.05 -3.05 -6.74
CA LEU A 92 -10.13 -2.50 -5.93
C LEU A 92 -10.31 -1.00 -6.20
N THR A 93 -11.56 -0.60 -6.45
CA THR A 93 -11.99 0.81 -6.50
C THR A 93 -13.03 1.06 -5.41
N TRP A 94 -13.32 2.33 -5.09
CA TRP A 94 -14.31 2.64 -4.07
C TRP A 94 -15.14 3.89 -4.40
N THR A 95 -16.32 3.94 -3.81
CA THR A 95 -17.20 5.12 -3.71
C THR A 95 -17.73 5.17 -2.28
N LYS A 96 -18.39 6.27 -1.87
CA LYS A 96 -18.91 6.39 -0.51
C LYS A 96 -19.77 5.19 -0.11
N GLY A 97 -19.38 4.51 0.96
CA GLY A 97 -20.02 3.31 1.51
C GLY A 97 -19.75 1.98 0.80
N VAL A 98 -19.01 1.93 -0.33
CA VAL A 98 -18.80 0.70 -1.11
C VAL A 98 -17.38 0.57 -1.67
N VAL A 99 -16.81 -0.64 -1.59
CA VAL A 99 -15.59 -1.07 -2.30
C VAL A 99 -15.99 -2.06 -3.39
N MET A 100 -15.50 -1.84 -4.60
CA MET A 100 -15.80 -2.65 -5.78
C MET A 100 -14.57 -3.44 -6.21
N HIS A 101 -14.73 -4.75 -6.37
CA HIS A 101 -13.71 -5.64 -6.93
C HIS A 101 -14.07 -5.98 -8.38
N ARG A 102 -13.23 -5.57 -9.34
CA ARG A 102 -13.57 -5.69 -10.78
C ARG A 102 -13.53 -7.12 -11.30
N GLY A 103 -12.63 -7.96 -10.79
CA GLY A 103 -12.49 -9.37 -11.20
C GLY A 103 -13.69 -10.20 -10.74
N ASP A 104 -13.87 -10.28 -9.43
CA ASP A 104 -14.98 -10.98 -8.77
C ASP A 104 -16.36 -10.33 -8.96
N LYS A 105 -16.42 -9.11 -9.51
CA LYS A 105 -17.63 -8.30 -9.71
C LYS A 105 -18.48 -8.18 -8.45
N THR A 106 -17.85 -7.80 -7.35
CA THR A 106 -18.52 -7.60 -6.06
C THR A 106 -18.50 -6.13 -5.64
N ALA A 107 -19.58 -5.70 -5.00
CA ALA A 107 -19.76 -4.39 -4.39
C ALA A 107 -19.95 -4.59 -2.88
N SER A 108 -18.84 -4.50 -2.16
CA SER A 108 -18.73 -4.76 -0.73
C SER A 108 -18.96 -3.49 0.08
N LYS A 109 -19.98 -3.49 0.95
CA LYS A 109 -20.27 -2.32 1.79
C LYS A 109 -19.22 -2.11 2.87
N TYR A 110 -19.02 -0.86 3.26
CA TYR A 110 -18.29 -0.54 4.49
C TYR A 110 -19.08 0.41 5.39
N LEU A 111 -18.85 0.28 6.69
CA LEU A 111 -19.36 1.16 7.72
C LEU A 111 -18.23 1.61 8.63
N ILE A 112 -18.10 2.92 8.85
CA ILE A 112 -17.13 3.48 9.80
C ILE A 112 -17.83 3.79 11.12
N LYS A 113 -17.23 3.38 12.24
CA LYS A 113 -17.68 3.72 13.59
C LYS A 113 -16.53 4.19 14.46
N LYS A 114 -16.82 5.17 15.33
CA LYS A 114 -15.91 5.60 16.39
C LYS A 114 -16.31 4.91 17.70
N MET A 115 -15.39 4.19 18.31
CA MET A 115 -15.61 3.54 19.60
C MET A 115 -14.28 3.33 20.33
N ALA A 116 -14.31 3.38 21.67
CA ALA A 116 -13.11 3.21 22.50
C ALA A 116 -11.91 4.10 22.08
N GLY A 117 -12.17 5.33 21.61
CA GLY A 117 -11.14 6.28 21.19
C GLY A 117 -10.46 5.97 19.84
N ALA A 118 -10.98 5.02 19.05
CA ALA A 118 -10.46 4.68 17.73
C ALA A 118 -11.57 4.60 16.68
N GLU A 119 -11.15 4.67 15.41
CA GLU A 119 -12.00 4.48 14.24
C GLU A 119 -11.87 3.06 13.70
N TYR A 120 -13.02 2.42 13.49
CA TYR A 120 -13.12 1.07 12.96
C TYR A 120 -13.99 1.05 11.71
N MET A 121 -13.53 0.33 10.70
CA MET A 121 -14.26 -0.01 9.49
C MET A 121 -14.77 -1.44 9.61
N PHE A 122 -16.05 -1.63 9.38
CA PHE A 122 -16.68 -2.92 9.16
C PHE A 122 -16.83 -3.10 7.67
N PHE A 123 -15.97 -3.93 7.09
CA PHE A 123 -15.89 -4.18 5.67
C PHE A 123 -16.55 -5.52 5.35
N GLU A 124 -17.66 -5.47 4.61
CA GLU A 124 -18.38 -6.64 4.14
C GLU A 124 -17.48 -7.49 3.23
N TRP A 125 -17.25 -8.75 3.57
CA TRP A 125 -16.34 -9.62 2.85
C TRP A 125 -17.09 -10.50 1.83
N LYS A 126 -17.13 -10.02 0.58
CA LYS A 126 -17.69 -10.78 -0.54
C LYS A 126 -16.59 -11.52 -1.30
N SER A 127 -16.39 -12.78 -0.93
CA SER A 127 -15.42 -13.70 -1.57
C SER A 127 -16.12 -14.78 -2.42
N GLY A 128 -15.38 -15.82 -2.83
CA GLY A 128 -15.96 -17.02 -3.44
C GLY A 128 -17.02 -17.70 -2.58
N ASP A 129 -16.96 -17.57 -1.25
CA ASP A 129 -18.04 -18.07 -0.37
C ASP A 129 -19.36 -17.33 -0.64
N TYR A 130 -19.30 -16.03 -0.95
CA TYR A 130 -20.45 -15.27 -1.41
C TYR A 130 -20.81 -15.60 -2.86
N THR A 131 -19.88 -15.40 -3.80
CA THR A 131 -20.20 -15.44 -5.23
C THR A 131 -20.52 -16.84 -5.76
N ILE A 132 -19.83 -17.88 -5.26
CA ILE A 132 -19.95 -19.26 -5.75
C ILE A 132 -20.77 -20.12 -4.79
N ARG A 133 -20.58 -19.96 -3.47
CA ARG A 133 -21.27 -20.78 -2.46
C ARG A 133 -22.53 -20.12 -1.87
N HIS A 134 -22.88 -18.92 -2.32
CA HIS A 134 -24.08 -18.17 -1.94
C HIS A 134 -24.23 -17.99 -0.42
N GLN A 135 -23.10 -17.92 0.29
CA GLN A 135 -23.10 -17.68 1.73
C GLN A 135 -23.27 -16.19 2.00
N LYS A 136 -23.90 -15.89 3.14
CA LYS A 136 -23.98 -14.51 3.63
C LYS A 136 -22.57 -13.99 3.92
N PRO A 137 -22.19 -12.80 3.43
CA PRO A 137 -20.92 -12.17 3.79
C PRO A 137 -20.82 -11.92 5.29
N GLU A 138 -19.63 -12.13 5.82
CA GLU A 138 -19.23 -11.68 7.17
C GLU A 138 -18.35 -10.43 7.04
N TYR A 139 -17.86 -9.88 8.14
CA TYR A 139 -17.20 -8.58 8.17
C TYR A 139 -15.77 -8.65 8.68
N TYR A 140 -14.83 -8.13 7.90
CA TYR A 140 -13.56 -7.70 8.44
C TYR A 140 -13.76 -6.45 9.28
N VAL A 141 -13.17 -6.45 10.47
CA VAL A 141 -13.04 -5.24 11.28
C VAL A 141 -11.64 -4.71 11.08
N LEU A 142 -11.52 -3.51 10.52
CA LEU A 142 -10.25 -2.83 10.32
C LEU A 142 -10.16 -1.59 11.20
N LYS A 143 -9.03 -1.40 11.86
CA LYS A 143 -8.74 -0.21 12.68
C LYS A 143 -7.97 0.81 11.85
N LYS A 144 -8.39 2.08 11.89
CA LYS A 144 -7.68 3.19 11.24
C LYS A 144 -6.24 3.29 11.78
N GLN A 145 -5.27 3.36 10.89
CA GLN A 145 -3.86 3.60 11.25
C GLN A 145 -3.47 5.06 11.06
N GLY A 146 -4.00 5.72 10.02
CA GLY A 146 -3.78 7.14 9.79
C GLY A 146 -4.38 7.65 8.48
N GLY A 147 -4.31 8.97 8.29
CA GLY A 147 -4.61 9.63 7.02
C GLY A 147 -3.42 9.56 6.05
N ILE A 148 -3.63 10.05 4.83
CA ILE A 148 -2.57 10.16 3.82
C ILE A 148 -1.69 11.37 4.17
N LYS A 149 -0.42 11.13 4.48
CA LYS A 149 0.55 12.20 4.74
C LYS A 149 0.91 12.90 3.43
N ARG A 150 1.04 14.23 3.49
CA ARG A 150 1.53 15.08 2.41
C ARG A 150 2.39 16.17 3.01
N ASP A 151 3.55 16.38 2.42
CA ASP A 151 4.46 17.43 2.83
C ASP A 151 4.19 18.71 2.04
N LYS A 152 4.73 19.81 2.54
CA LYS A 152 4.82 21.07 1.79
C LYS A 152 5.93 20.95 0.74
N ILE A 153 5.59 21.13 -0.53
CA ILE A 153 6.53 20.99 -1.67
C ILE A 153 6.69 22.27 -2.49
N ASP A 154 5.96 23.33 -2.15
CA ASP A 154 6.11 24.69 -2.65
C ASP A 154 7.17 25.43 -1.82
N LEU A 155 8.39 24.91 -1.82
CA LEU A 155 9.52 25.50 -1.12
C LEU A 155 10.24 26.50 -2.03
N PRO A 156 10.73 27.64 -1.49
CA PRO A 156 11.54 28.56 -2.27
C PRO A 156 12.84 27.88 -2.72
N PHE A 157 13.25 28.17 -3.96
CA PHE A 157 14.49 27.64 -4.50
C PHE A 157 15.69 28.35 -3.88
N ASN A 158 16.59 27.55 -3.32
CA ASN A 158 17.91 27.95 -2.88
C ASN A 158 18.90 26.96 -3.51
N ASP A 159 19.91 27.49 -4.19
CA ASP A 159 20.84 26.68 -4.96
C ASP A 159 21.81 25.89 -4.06
N ASP A 160 22.20 24.72 -4.53
CA ASP A 160 23.23 23.88 -3.91
C ASP A 160 24.05 23.20 -5.02
N PRO A 161 25.11 23.87 -5.52
CA PRO A 161 25.91 23.33 -6.61
C PRO A 161 26.51 21.95 -6.32
N GLN A 162 26.66 21.56 -5.04
CA GLN A 162 27.21 20.25 -4.67
C GLN A 162 26.29 19.10 -5.05
N VAL A 163 24.96 19.33 -5.08
CA VAL A 163 23.97 18.30 -5.39
C VAL A 163 23.92 17.96 -6.87
N VAL A 164 24.30 18.91 -7.74
CA VAL A 164 24.18 18.79 -9.19
C VAL A 164 25.06 17.65 -9.70
N GLY A 165 24.50 16.86 -10.61
CA GLY A 165 25.11 15.65 -11.17
C GLY A 165 24.26 14.41 -10.98
N THR A 166 24.86 13.25 -11.23
CA THR A 166 24.22 11.94 -11.08
C THR A 166 24.81 11.20 -9.89
N TRP A 167 23.94 10.57 -9.11
CA TRP A 167 24.28 9.82 -7.92
C TRP A 167 23.76 8.39 -8.04
N GLU A 168 24.59 7.40 -7.76
CA GLU A 168 24.20 5.98 -7.75
C GLU A 168 23.91 5.50 -6.34
N SER A 169 22.83 4.73 -6.16
CA SER A 169 22.50 4.14 -4.85
C SER A 169 23.45 2.99 -4.54
N VAL A 170 24.13 3.06 -3.40
CA VAL A 170 25.11 2.05 -2.95
C VAL A 170 24.64 1.30 -1.70
N ASP A 171 23.77 1.89 -0.89
CA ASP A 171 23.23 1.26 0.31
C ASP A 171 21.86 1.83 0.73
N PHE A 172 21.23 1.18 1.70
CA PHE A 172 20.00 1.63 2.35
C PHE A 172 20.06 1.39 3.85
N VAL A 173 20.03 2.46 4.63
CA VAL A 173 20.30 2.46 6.08
C VAL A 173 19.15 3.07 6.86
N GLU A 174 18.93 2.62 8.09
CA GLU A 174 17.90 3.20 8.96
C GLU A 174 18.21 4.67 9.34
N SER A 175 19.49 5.00 9.51
CA SER A 175 19.96 6.36 9.75
C SER A 175 21.34 6.58 9.12
N PRO A 176 21.72 7.83 8.81
CA PRO A 176 23.03 8.13 8.20
C PRO A 176 24.24 7.62 8.99
N GLU A 177 24.13 7.52 10.30
CA GLU A 177 25.20 7.08 11.21
C GLU A 177 25.50 5.58 11.09
N LYS A 178 24.57 4.80 10.54
CA LYS A 178 24.74 3.35 10.35
C LYS A 178 25.46 2.99 9.05
N PHE A 179 25.79 3.98 8.21
CA PHE A 179 26.51 3.73 6.97
C PHE A 179 28.01 3.61 7.19
N THR A 180 28.58 2.56 6.62
CA THR A 180 30.03 2.36 6.53
C THR A 180 30.41 2.02 5.09
N PRO A 181 31.32 2.74 4.42
CA PRO A 181 31.68 2.45 3.03
C PRO A 181 32.22 1.03 2.79
N ALA A 182 32.78 0.40 3.82
CA ALA A 182 33.38 -0.94 3.74
C ALA A 182 32.35 -2.08 3.81
N GLU A 183 31.14 -1.82 4.30
CA GLU A 183 30.13 -2.84 4.56
C GLU A 183 28.74 -2.32 4.19
N LYS A 184 28.03 -3.10 3.35
CA LYS A 184 26.68 -2.76 2.92
C LYS A 184 25.67 -3.23 3.95
N ALA A 185 24.84 -2.31 4.47
CA ALA A 185 23.79 -2.65 5.42
C ALA A 185 22.62 -3.40 4.75
N TRP A 186 22.27 -3.02 3.52
CA TRP A 186 21.16 -3.64 2.79
C TRP A 186 21.62 -4.80 1.90
N ALA A 187 21.29 -6.03 2.31
CA ALA A 187 21.65 -7.23 1.56
C ALA A 187 20.88 -7.40 0.23
N GLY A 188 19.71 -6.77 0.09
CA GLY A 188 18.85 -6.92 -1.09
C GLY A 188 19.19 -5.98 -2.25
N ASP A 189 18.35 -6.07 -3.28
CA ASP A 189 18.36 -5.11 -4.37
C ASP A 189 17.80 -3.76 -3.93
N LEU A 190 18.51 -2.70 -4.31
CA LEU A 190 18.06 -1.32 -4.08
C LEU A 190 17.00 -0.97 -5.13
N TYR A 191 15.83 -0.52 -4.70
CA TYR A 191 14.75 -0.15 -5.63
C TYR A 191 15.11 1.14 -6.40
N LEU A 192 15.55 2.16 -5.66
CA LEU A 192 16.14 3.35 -6.27
C LEU A 192 17.56 3.00 -6.71
N LYS A 193 17.84 3.15 -8.01
CA LYS A 193 19.17 2.85 -8.57
C LYS A 193 20.03 4.09 -8.71
N GLU A 194 19.44 5.20 -9.13
CA GLU A 194 20.15 6.45 -9.32
C GLU A 194 19.21 7.66 -9.18
N MET A 195 19.81 8.81 -8.94
CA MET A 195 19.14 10.11 -9.00
C MET A 195 20.02 11.10 -9.77
N THR A 196 19.40 11.93 -10.60
CA THR A 196 20.08 13.04 -11.29
C THR A 196 19.47 14.35 -10.83
N PHE A 197 20.33 15.31 -10.51
CA PHE A 197 19.95 16.68 -10.16
C PHE A 197 20.55 17.62 -11.20
N LYS A 198 19.71 18.45 -11.79
CA LYS A 198 20.05 19.47 -12.79
C LYS A 198 19.97 20.85 -12.15
N GLU A 199 20.67 21.80 -12.76
CA GLU A 199 20.64 23.21 -12.36
C GLU A 199 19.22 23.78 -12.32
N GLY A 200 19.02 24.79 -11.49
CA GLY A 200 17.73 25.46 -11.32
C GLY A 200 16.65 24.58 -10.66
N GLY A 201 17.05 23.64 -9.80
CA GLY A 201 16.14 22.88 -8.95
C GLY A 201 15.38 21.74 -9.65
N LYS A 202 15.84 21.29 -10.82
CA LYS A 202 15.19 20.23 -11.60
C LYS A 202 15.79 18.86 -11.32
N GLY A 203 14.96 17.82 -11.19
CA GLY A 203 15.43 16.43 -11.11
C GLY A 203 15.67 15.79 -12.47
N GLY A 204 16.01 14.50 -12.44
CA GLY A 204 16.21 13.68 -13.65
C GLY A 204 14.93 13.49 -14.47
N ASN A 205 13.76 13.56 -13.82
CA ASN A 205 12.45 13.54 -14.45
C ASN A 205 11.54 14.64 -13.88
N THR A 206 10.34 14.79 -14.46
CA THR A 206 9.38 15.87 -14.13
C THR A 206 8.70 15.73 -12.76
N TRP A 207 8.79 14.56 -12.12
CA TRP A 207 8.22 14.34 -10.80
C TRP A 207 9.13 14.86 -9.69
N TRP A 208 10.44 14.94 -9.94
CA TRP A 208 11.43 15.37 -8.95
C TRP A 208 11.89 16.81 -9.18
N SER A 209 11.89 17.59 -8.11
CA SER A 209 12.54 18.88 -8.01
C SER A 209 13.37 18.96 -6.73
N TRP A 210 14.21 19.97 -6.59
CA TRP A 210 15.05 20.12 -5.40
C TRP A 210 15.32 21.58 -5.07
N THR A 211 15.62 21.82 -3.81
CA THR A 211 16.18 23.05 -3.23
C THR A 211 17.23 22.63 -2.21
N LYS A 212 18.09 23.53 -1.75
CA LYS A 212 19.15 23.19 -0.80
C LYS A 212 18.62 22.39 0.40
N GLY A 213 19.16 21.18 0.58
CA GLY A 213 18.80 20.25 1.65
C GLY A 213 17.49 19.46 1.48
N VAL A 214 16.70 19.68 0.41
CA VAL A 214 15.41 18.99 0.20
C VAL A 214 15.20 18.59 -1.27
N VAL A 215 14.78 17.35 -1.48
CA VAL A 215 14.23 16.85 -2.76
C VAL A 215 12.73 16.67 -2.63
N MET A 216 11.97 17.15 -3.61
CA MET A 216 10.51 17.11 -3.61
C MET A 216 10.00 16.20 -4.73
N HIS A 217 8.97 15.41 -4.43
CA HIS A 217 8.26 14.60 -5.41
C HIS A 217 6.82 15.11 -5.58
N SER A 218 6.45 15.56 -6.78
CA SER A 218 5.16 16.22 -7.03
C SER A 218 3.97 15.26 -7.02
N GLY A 219 4.17 13.99 -7.40
CA GLY A 219 3.12 12.95 -7.41
C GLY A 219 2.71 12.54 -5.99
N ASP A 220 3.66 11.94 -5.27
CA ASP A 220 3.51 11.55 -3.86
C ASP A 220 3.36 12.72 -2.88
N ARG A 221 3.71 13.95 -3.31
CA ARG A 221 3.70 15.16 -2.49
C ARG A 221 4.56 15.02 -1.22
N THR A 222 5.79 14.57 -1.41
CA THR A 222 6.78 14.40 -0.34
C THR A 222 7.93 15.38 -0.50
N ALA A 223 8.51 15.80 0.62
CA ALA A 223 9.67 16.67 0.70
C ALA A 223 10.73 15.97 1.56
N SER A 224 11.65 15.27 0.91
CA SER A 224 12.67 14.43 1.51
C SER A 224 13.94 15.21 1.78
N ALA A 225 14.44 15.17 3.01
CA ALA A 225 15.72 15.78 3.33
C ALA A 225 16.88 15.05 2.61
N TYR A 226 17.94 15.79 2.28
CA TYR A 226 19.22 15.19 1.94
C TYR A 226 20.37 15.87 2.67
N THR A 227 21.44 15.11 2.92
CA THR A 227 22.73 15.65 3.37
C THR A 227 23.84 15.05 2.54
N ILE A 228 24.88 15.83 2.24
CA ILE A 228 26.07 15.37 1.52
C ILE A 228 27.24 15.34 2.52
N LYS A 229 27.99 14.24 2.54
CA LYS A 229 29.19 14.07 3.36
C LYS A 229 30.34 13.57 2.50
N ASP A 230 31.54 14.04 2.80
CA ASP A 230 32.78 13.43 2.30
C ASP A 230 33.24 12.36 3.29
N ILE A 231 33.45 11.14 2.80
CA ILE A 231 33.96 10.03 3.60
C ILE A 231 35.09 9.38 2.81
N GLY A 232 36.33 9.60 3.26
CA GLY A 232 37.52 9.07 2.59
C GLY A 232 37.74 9.62 1.18
N GLY A 233 37.42 10.90 0.95
CA GLY A 233 37.56 11.56 -0.36
C GLY A 233 36.45 11.21 -1.36
N THR A 234 35.41 10.50 -0.91
CA THR A 234 34.24 10.16 -1.73
C THR A 234 33.02 10.90 -1.20
N GLN A 235 32.27 11.56 -2.09
CA GLN A 235 31.03 12.22 -1.74
C GLN A 235 29.86 11.23 -1.70
N TYR A 236 29.16 11.22 -0.57
CA TYR A 236 27.94 10.45 -0.34
C TYR A 236 26.78 11.37 -0.01
N MET A 237 25.64 11.14 -0.64
CA MET A 237 24.35 11.73 -0.31
C MET A 237 23.54 10.75 0.54
N PHE A 238 23.05 11.22 1.67
CA PHE A 238 22.05 10.53 2.48
C PHE A 238 20.70 11.13 2.15
N PHE A 239 19.92 10.40 1.37
CA PHE A 239 18.61 10.83 0.88
C PHE A 239 17.50 10.15 1.70
N GLU A 240 16.69 10.96 2.38
CA GLU A 240 15.55 10.49 3.16
C GLU A 240 14.48 9.86 2.24
N TRP A 241 14.20 8.57 2.40
CA TRP A 241 13.26 7.84 1.54
C TRP A 241 11.83 7.88 2.09
N LYS A 242 11.06 8.87 1.63
CA LYS A 242 9.63 8.99 1.95
C LYS A 242 8.79 8.19 0.95
N SER A 243 8.67 6.89 1.21
CA SER A 243 7.91 5.93 0.39
C SER A 243 6.40 5.93 0.68
N GLY A 244 5.67 5.03 0.03
CA GLY A 244 4.28 4.72 0.39
C GLY A 244 4.12 4.28 1.86
N ASP A 245 5.14 3.70 2.49
CA ASP A 245 5.08 3.40 3.92
C ASP A 245 5.09 4.65 4.80
N TYR A 246 5.81 5.69 4.38
CA TYR A 246 5.72 7.00 5.01
C TYR A 246 4.35 7.62 4.77
N THR A 247 3.93 7.69 3.50
CA THR A 247 2.74 8.42 3.07
C THR A 247 1.43 7.77 3.55
N PHE A 248 1.35 6.44 3.52
CA PHE A 248 0.13 5.69 3.80
C PHE A 248 0.15 5.00 5.16
N ARG A 249 1.31 4.51 5.63
CA ARG A 249 1.41 3.75 6.89
C ARG A 249 2.02 4.55 8.05
N GLY A 250 2.43 5.79 7.77
CA GLY A 250 2.99 6.69 8.77
C GLY A 250 4.34 6.26 9.33
N MET A 251 5.04 5.33 8.68
CA MET A 251 6.35 4.85 9.10
C MET A 251 7.41 5.96 9.03
N LYS A 252 8.46 5.82 9.85
CA LYS A 252 9.63 6.69 9.74
C LYS A 252 10.42 6.35 8.47
N PRO A 253 10.87 7.34 7.69
CA PRO A 253 11.75 7.11 6.56
C PRO A 253 13.08 6.50 6.99
N HIS A 254 13.65 5.69 6.10
CA HIS A 254 15.05 5.29 6.12
C HIS A 254 15.80 6.11 5.05
N TYR A 255 17.09 5.84 4.84
CA TYR A 255 17.94 6.62 3.95
C TYR A 255 18.55 5.77 2.85
N TYR A 256 18.38 6.20 1.60
CA TYR A 256 19.29 5.77 0.54
C TYR A 256 20.62 6.46 0.72
N VAL A 257 21.70 5.69 0.61
CA VAL A 257 23.05 6.23 0.50
C VAL A 257 23.40 6.21 -0.97
N LEU A 258 23.64 7.39 -1.54
CA LEU A 258 24.03 7.53 -2.93
C LEU A 258 25.47 8.05 -3.04
N LYS A 259 26.26 7.47 -3.92
CA LYS A 259 27.62 7.91 -4.24
C LYS A 259 27.59 8.77 -5.49
N LYS A 260 28.36 9.87 -5.50
CA LYS A 260 28.47 10.71 -6.70
C LYS A 260 29.22 9.97 -7.81
N LYS A 261 28.69 9.98 -9.03
CA LYS A 261 29.35 9.44 -10.23
C LYS A 261 30.41 10.39 -10.77
#